data_AF-A0A838K0Y6-F1
#
_entry.id   AF-A0A838K0Y6-F1
#
_cell.length_a   1.000
_cell.length_b   1.000
_cell.length_c   1.000
_cell.angle_alpha   90.00
_cell.angle_beta   90.00
_cell.angle_gamma   90.00
#
_symmetry.space_group_name_H-M   'P 1'
#
loop_
_entity.id
_entity.type
_entity.pdbx_description
1 polymer ?
#
loop_
_entity_poly.entity_id
_entity_poly.type
_entity_poly.pdbx_seq_one_letter_code
_entity_poly.pdbx_strand_id
1 'polypeptide(L)'
;METGLAHRERSGRGVAAAMVVGWLSGVLSAGAVLLALAHAGLSLPLLSALGPGGDRAVPPAAIAFSVLAVLAAVVAAGAFARRSWAWPLGLVVHALAVFGAATPFRGPVSLVGILLSLSALAVLLSRSGRTALLVRR
;
A
#
# COMPACT_ATOMS: atom_id res chain seq x y z
N MET A 1 2.66 34.02 -21.25
CA MET A 1 3.47 32.78 -21.30
C MET A 1 3.56 32.05 -19.95
N GLU A 2 3.42 32.72 -18.80
CA GLU A 2 3.55 32.10 -17.46
C GLU A 2 2.49 31.05 -17.10
N THR A 3 1.30 31.12 -17.72
CA THR A 3 0.19 30.20 -17.45
C THR A 3 0.46 28.76 -17.92
N GLY A 4 1.31 28.56 -18.94
CA GLY A 4 1.63 27.24 -19.48
C GLY A 4 2.59 26.42 -18.61
N LEU A 5 3.56 27.08 -17.98
CA LEU A 5 4.53 26.43 -17.09
C LEU A 5 3.87 25.92 -15.81
N ALA A 6 3.02 26.75 -15.20
CA ALA A 6 2.27 26.39 -13.99
C ALA A 6 1.27 25.23 -14.23
N HIS A 7 0.79 25.04 -15.46
CA HIS A 7 -0.06 23.89 -15.81
C HIS A 7 0.75 22.60 -15.94
N ARG A 8 1.92 22.64 -16.62
CA ARG A 8 2.82 21.47 -16.76
C ARG A 8 3.32 20.98 -15.41
N GLU A 9 3.73 21.88 -14.52
CA GLU A 9 4.19 21.51 -13.18
C GLU A 9 3.10 20.81 -12.36
N ARG A 10 1.87 21.33 -12.38
CA ARG A 10 0.74 20.71 -11.66
C ARG A 10 0.42 19.32 -12.21
N SER A 11 0.44 19.15 -13.52
CA SER A 11 0.27 17.86 -14.17
C SER A 11 1.37 16.87 -13.77
N GLY A 12 2.63 17.31 -13.77
CA GLY A 12 3.78 16.49 -13.38
C GLY A 12 3.71 16.01 -11.91
N ARG A 13 3.35 16.89 -10.98
CA ARG A 13 3.18 16.53 -9.56
C ARG A 13 2.05 15.53 -9.33
N GLY A 14 0.95 15.65 -10.09
CA GLY A 14 -0.15 14.69 -10.03
C GLY A 14 0.26 13.30 -10.53
N VAL A 15 0.99 13.23 -11.65
CA VAL A 15 1.54 11.97 -12.18
C VAL A 15 2.50 11.33 -11.18
N ALA A 16 3.42 12.12 -10.61
CA ALA A 16 4.35 11.63 -9.59
C ALA A 16 3.61 11.09 -8.35
N ALA A 17 2.59 11.79 -7.84
CA ALA A 17 1.81 11.33 -6.70
C ALA A 17 1.11 9.99 -6.97
N ALA A 18 0.51 9.84 -8.16
CA ALA A 18 -0.11 8.56 -8.55
C ALA A 18 0.91 7.43 -8.68
N MET A 19 2.10 7.70 -9.24
CA MET A 19 3.19 6.72 -9.31
C MET A 19 3.69 6.31 -7.92
N VAL A 20 3.86 7.26 -7.00
CA VAL A 20 4.28 6.98 -5.63
C VAL A 20 3.26 6.08 -4.93
N VAL A 21 1.95 6.39 -5.02
CA VAL A 21 0.90 5.52 -4.46
C VAL A 21 0.92 4.14 -5.11
N GLY A 22 1.12 4.08 -6.44
CA GLY A 22 1.22 2.84 -7.19
C GLY A 22 2.35 1.95 -6.67
N TRP A 23 3.56 2.51 -6.54
CA TRP A 23 4.72 1.80 -6.03
C TRP A 23 4.59 1.38 -4.57
N LEU A 24 4.15 2.28 -3.68
CA LEU A 24 3.94 1.96 -2.27
C LEU A 24 2.93 0.82 -2.08
N SER A 25 1.84 0.84 -2.85
CA SER A 25 0.82 -0.21 -2.83
C SER A 25 1.33 -1.52 -3.44
N GLY A 26 2.14 -1.44 -4.50
CA GLY A 26 2.78 -2.61 -5.10
C GLY A 26 3.79 -3.29 -4.17
N VAL A 27 4.64 -2.52 -3.49
CA VAL A 27 5.57 -3.06 -2.47
C VAL A 27 4.80 -3.66 -1.30
N LEU A 28 3.75 -2.99 -0.82
CA LEU A 28 2.88 -3.52 0.23
C LEU A 28 2.23 -4.84 -0.21
N SER A 29 1.74 -4.93 -1.45
CA SER A 29 1.18 -6.15 -2.01
C SER A 29 2.20 -7.29 -2.02
N ALA A 30 3.42 -7.05 -2.48
CA ALA A 30 4.46 -8.06 -2.52
C ALA A 30 4.82 -8.54 -1.09
N GLY A 31 4.97 -7.60 -0.15
CA GLY A 31 5.20 -7.92 1.27
C GLY A 31 4.06 -8.75 1.88
N ALA A 32 2.81 -8.41 1.56
CA ALA A 32 1.64 -9.15 2.00
C ALA A 32 1.59 -10.58 1.43
N VAL A 33 1.98 -10.80 0.17
CA VAL A 33 2.13 -12.15 -0.39
C VAL A 33 3.17 -12.96 0.40
N LEU A 34 4.34 -12.38 0.67
CA LEU A 34 5.39 -13.07 1.42
C LEU A 34 4.93 -13.44 2.84
N LEU A 35 4.20 -12.53 3.50
CA LEU A 35 3.61 -12.79 4.83
C LEU A 35 2.51 -13.85 4.77
N ALA A 36 1.69 -13.86 3.72
CA ALA A 36 0.67 -14.89 3.53
C ALA A 36 1.31 -16.28 3.39
N LEU A 37 2.37 -16.40 2.58
CA LEU A 37 3.11 -17.65 2.40
C LEU A 37 3.77 -18.11 3.71
N ALA A 38 4.42 -17.19 4.45
CA ALA A 38 5.01 -17.52 5.75
C ALA A 38 3.96 -18.07 6.73
N HIS A 39 2.79 -17.44 6.82
CA HIS A 39 1.71 -17.89 7.70
C HIS A 39 0.94 -19.10 7.15
N ALA A 40 1.12 -19.46 5.88
CA ALA A 40 0.64 -20.72 5.31
C ALA A 40 1.55 -21.91 5.64
N GLY A 41 2.70 -21.68 6.31
CA GLY A 41 3.64 -22.73 6.73
C GLY A 41 4.81 -22.94 5.78
N LEU A 42 5.03 -22.06 4.79
CA LEU A 42 6.27 -22.05 4.02
C LEU A 42 7.40 -21.44 4.85
N SER A 43 8.45 -22.22 5.13
CA SER A 43 9.66 -21.75 5.76
C SER A 43 10.40 -20.78 4.84
N LEU A 44 10.28 -19.49 5.12
CA LEU A 44 11.01 -18.43 4.43
C LEU A 44 12.20 -18.05 5.32
N PRO A 45 13.46 -18.36 4.93
CA PRO A 45 14.65 -18.24 5.81
C PRO A 45 14.84 -16.86 6.46
N LEU A 46 14.38 -15.79 5.79
CA LEU A 46 14.45 -14.41 6.28
C LEU A 46 13.29 -14.00 7.21
N LEU A 47 12.14 -14.67 7.14
CA LEU A 47 10.92 -14.31 7.90
C LEU A 47 10.73 -15.17 9.15
N SER A 48 11.18 -16.43 9.15
CA SER A 48 11.15 -17.32 10.33
C SER A 48 11.92 -16.77 11.54
N ALA A 49 12.86 -15.83 11.31
CA ALA A 49 13.64 -15.19 12.37
C ALA A 49 13.00 -13.92 12.95
N LEU A 50 11.94 -13.35 12.34
CA LEU A 50 11.48 -11.97 12.61
C LEU A 50 10.03 -11.84 13.13
N GLY A 51 9.29 -12.94 13.34
CA GLY A 51 7.87 -12.92 13.72
C GLY A 51 7.54 -13.63 15.05
N PRO A 52 6.52 -13.16 15.82
CA PRO A 52 6.16 -13.69 17.15
C PRO A 52 5.48 -15.08 17.16
N GLY A 53 5.61 -15.86 16.08
CA GLY A 53 5.02 -17.20 15.92
C GLY A 53 5.99 -18.31 15.50
N GLY A 54 7.27 -17.99 15.21
CA GLY A 54 8.22 -18.95 14.65
C GLY A 54 7.70 -19.58 13.35
N ASP A 55 7.80 -20.91 13.21
CA ASP A 55 7.36 -21.67 12.03
C ASP A 55 5.89 -22.14 12.08
N ARG A 56 5.08 -21.64 13.03
CA ARG A 56 3.68 -22.10 13.12
C ARG A 56 2.80 -21.41 12.08
N ALA A 57 2.12 -22.21 11.27
CA ALA A 57 1.09 -21.73 10.38
C ALA A 57 -0.06 -21.07 11.18
N VAL A 58 -0.49 -19.89 10.72
CA VAL A 58 -1.64 -19.17 11.28
C VAL A 58 -2.60 -18.86 10.12
N PRO A 59 -3.49 -19.81 9.78
CA PRO A 59 -4.35 -19.69 8.60
C PRO A 59 -5.18 -18.40 8.53
N PRO A 60 -5.75 -17.86 9.64
CA PRO A 60 -6.45 -16.57 9.60
C PRO A 60 -5.56 -15.40 9.14
N ALA A 61 -4.30 -15.39 9.56
CA ALA A 61 -3.34 -14.37 9.14
C ALA A 61 -2.99 -14.53 7.65
N ALA A 62 -2.79 -15.77 7.17
CA ALA A 62 -2.53 -16.04 5.76
C ALA A 62 -3.66 -15.54 4.85
N ILE A 63 -4.92 -15.77 5.24
CA ILE A 63 -6.10 -15.26 4.53
C ILE A 63 -6.11 -13.73 4.53
N ALA A 64 -5.93 -13.10 5.69
CA ALA A 64 -5.94 -11.64 5.82
C ALA A 64 -4.86 -10.98 4.96
N PHE A 65 -3.64 -11.50 4.98
CA PHE A 65 -2.55 -11.01 4.13
C PHE A 65 -2.79 -11.27 2.64
N SER A 66 -3.44 -12.38 2.27
CA SER A 66 -3.81 -12.65 0.88
C SER A 66 -4.84 -11.63 0.36
N VAL A 67 -5.85 -11.32 1.16
CA VAL A 67 -6.85 -10.29 0.84
C VAL A 67 -6.18 -8.92 0.73
N LEU A 68 -5.31 -8.57 1.69
CA LEU A 68 -4.55 -7.32 1.65
C LEU A 68 -3.68 -7.23 0.39
N ALA A 69 -3.00 -8.31 0.00
CA ALA A 69 -2.18 -8.35 -1.20
C ALA A 69 -3.00 -8.03 -2.45
N VAL A 70 -4.15 -8.71 -2.62
CA VAL A 70 -5.04 -8.47 -3.77
C VAL A 70 -5.54 -7.02 -3.78
N LEU A 71 -6.00 -6.51 -2.65
CA LEU A 71 -6.52 -5.14 -2.56
C LEU A 71 -5.42 -4.11 -2.84
N ALA A 72 -4.21 -4.29 -2.28
CA ALA A 72 -3.08 -3.41 -2.52
C ALA A 72 -2.62 -3.45 -3.99
N ALA A 73 -2.64 -4.62 -4.64
CA ALA A 73 -2.38 -4.75 -6.07
C ALA A 73 -3.43 -4.02 -6.93
N VAL A 74 -4.71 -4.13 -6.57
CA VAL A 74 -5.80 -3.41 -7.24
C VAL A 74 -5.64 -1.90 -7.08
N VAL A 75 -5.28 -1.41 -5.89
CA VAL A 75 -4.94 0.00 -5.67
C VAL A 75 -3.74 0.42 -6.51
N ALA A 76 -2.69 -0.39 -6.59
CA ALA A 76 -1.52 -0.11 -7.41
C ALA A 76 -1.88 0.03 -8.89
N ALA A 77 -2.63 -0.93 -9.44
CA ALA A 77 -3.11 -0.91 -10.82
C ALA A 77 -4.01 0.32 -11.08
N GLY A 78 -4.93 0.61 -10.18
CA GLY A 78 -5.78 1.80 -10.24
C GLY A 78 -4.98 3.10 -10.22
N ALA A 79 -3.95 3.20 -9.39
CA ALA A 79 -3.09 4.37 -9.28
C ALA A 79 -2.22 4.57 -10.54
N PHE A 80 -1.60 3.51 -11.06
CA PHE A 80 -0.84 3.59 -12.32
C PHE A 80 -1.73 3.96 -13.51
N ALA A 81 -2.95 3.42 -13.56
CA ALA A 81 -3.95 3.79 -14.55
C ALA A 81 -4.66 5.13 -14.25
N ARG A 82 -4.31 5.81 -13.15
CA ARG A 82 -4.92 7.07 -12.67
C ARG A 82 -6.45 7.02 -12.62
N ARG A 83 -7.00 5.91 -12.16
CA ARG A 83 -8.44 5.71 -12.01
C ARG A 83 -8.96 6.39 -10.75
N SER A 84 -10.13 7.00 -10.83
CA SER A 84 -10.64 7.81 -9.72
C SER A 84 -11.12 7.01 -8.52
N TRP A 85 -11.58 5.77 -8.73
CA TRP A 85 -11.90 4.84 -7.66
C TRP A 85 -10.67 4.39 -6.85
N ALA A 86 -9.45 4.56 -7.39
CA ALA A 86 -8.21 4.16 -6.71
C ALA A 86 -7.95 5.02 -5.46
N TRP A 87 -8.46 6.25 -5.44
CA TRP A 87 -8.32 7.15 -4.29
C TRP A 87 -9.09 6.67 -3.05
N PRO A 88 -10.43 6.50 -3.10
CA PRO A 88 -11.17 6.04 -1.92
C PRO A 88 -10.77 4.62 -1.52
N LEU A 89 -10.52 3.73 -2.50
CA LEU A 89 -10.06 2.37 -2.19
C LEU A 89 -8.70 2.39 -1.49
N GLY A 90 -7.74 3.17 -2.01
CA GLY A 90 -6.40 3.30 -1.42
C GLY A 90 -6.45 3.82 0.01
N LEU A 91 -7.31 4.81 0.30
CA LEU A 91 -7.48 5.31 1.66
C LEU A 91 -7.97 4.21 2.61
N VAL A 92 -9.01 3.47 2.22
CA VAL A 92 -9.58 2.40 3.06
C VAL A 92 -8.55 1.31 3.28
N VAL A 93 -7.89 0.83 2.22
CA VAL A 93 -6.92 -0.26 2.30
C VAL A 93 -5.72 0.11 3.17
N HIS A 94 -5.12 1.29 2.96
CA HIS A 94 -3.95 1.72 3.75
C HIS A 94 -4.32 2.07 5.19
N ALA A 95 -5.52 2.61 5.45
CA ALA A 95 -5.99 2.82 6.82
C ALA A 95 -6.18 1.48 7.55
N LEU A 96 -6.84 0.50 6.92
CA LEU A 96 -7.00 -0.84 7.47
C LEU A 96 -5.66 -1.55 7.69
N ALA A 97 -4.69 -1.37 6.79
CA ALA A 97 -3.35 -1.92 6.96
C ALA A 97 -2.66 -1.34 8.21
N VAL A 98 -2.76 -0.03 8.46
CA VAL A 98 -2.21 0.59 9.68
C VAL A 98 -2.91 0.07 10.93
N PHE A 99 -4.24 0.04 10.97
CA PHE A 99 -4.99 -0.46 12.14
C PHE A 99 -4.74 -1.95 12.40
N GLY A 100 -4.71 -2.75 11.34
CA GLY A 100 -4.46 -4.18 11.40
C GLY A 100 -3.02 -4.55 11.74
N ALA A 101 -2.04 -3.68 11.46
CA ALA A 101 -0.65 -3.88 11.85
C ALA A 101 -0.36 -3.38 13.28
N ALA A 102 -1.04 -2.31 13.73
CA ALA A 102 -0.80 -1.68 15.02
C ALA A 102 -1.22 -2.53 16.24
N THR A 103 -2.22 -3.41 16.08
CA THR A 103 -2.80 -4.17 17.20
C THR A 103 -2.15 -5.55 17.45
N PRO A 104 -1.84 -6.40 16.45
CA PRO A 104 -1.43 -7.79 16.68
C PRO A 104 0.07 -8.05 16.47
N PHE A 105 0.79 -7.22 15.71
CA PHE A 105 2.13 -7.55 15.20
C PHE A 105 3.18 -6.53 15.63
N ARG A 106 3.98 -6.87 16.66
CA ARG A 106 5.06 -6.03 17.20
C ARG A 106 6.44 -6.42 16.66
N GLY A 107 6.58 -6.52 15.35
CA GLY A 107 7.83 -6.90 14.68
C GLY A 107 8.36 -5.81 13.73
N PRO A 108 9.67 -5.80 13.40
CA PRO A 108 10.25 -4.86 12.43
C PRO A 108 9.52 -4.87 11.08
N VAL A 109 9.03 -6.02 10.65
CA VAL A 109 8.26 -6.18 9.40
C VAL A 109 6.92 -5.42 9.46
N SER A 110 6.27 -5.41 10.62
CA SER A 110 5.03 -4.64 10.84
C SER A 110 5.30 -3.13 10.76
N LEU A 111 6.42 -2.66 11.33
CA LEU A 111 6.82 -1.26 11.23
C LEU A 111 7.02 -0.81 9.77
N VAL A 112 7.65 -1.64 8.94
CA VAL A 112 7.80 -1.34 7.50
C VAL A 112 6.43 -1.22 6.83
N GLY A 113 5.52 -2.17 7.08
CA GLY A 113 4.16 -2.11 6.54
C GLY A 113 3.38 -0.86 6.97
N ILE A 114 3.51 -0.48 8.25
CA ILE A 114 2.90 0.75 8.80
C ILE A 114 3.48 1.99 8.12
N LEU A 115 4.80 2.10 8.00
CA LEU A 115 5.45 3.26 7.39
C LEU A 115 5.09 3.40 5.90
N LEU A 116 5.05 2.29 5.15
CA LEU A 116 4.59 2.30 3.76
C LEU A 116 3.14 2.79 3.66
N SER A 117 2.27 2.29 4.54
CA SER A 117 0.84 2.63 4.53
C SER A 117 0.59 4.08 4.95
N LEU A 118 1.28 4.57 5.98
CA LEU A 118 1.22 5.98 6.40
C LEU A 118 1.76 6.91 5.31
N SER A 119 2.83 6.52 4.62
CA SER A 119 3.37 7.29 3.49
C SER A 119 2.36 7.37 2.35
N ALA A 120 1.71 6.24 2.02
CA ALA A 120 0.66 6.21 0.99
C ALA A 120 -0.55 7.07 1.39
N LEU A 121 -0.99 7.01 2.64
CA LEU A 121 -2.06 7.87 3.17
C LEU A 121 -1.69 9.35 3.08
N ALA A 122 -0.46 9.73 3.48
CA ALA A 122 0.00 11.11 3.40
C ALA A 122 -0.04 11.62 1.94
N VAL A 123 0.38 10.80 0.98
CA VAL A 123 0.31 11.15 -0.45
C VAL A 123 -1.14 11.22 -0.94
N LEU A 124 -2.00 10.27 -0.59
CA LEU A 124 -3.42 10.25 -0.97
C LEU A 124 -4.19 11.47 -0.42
N LEU A 125 -3.92 11.88 0.82
CA LEU A 125 -4.55 13.04 1.47
C LEU A 125 -3.96 14.38 0.99
N SER A 126 -2.73 14.37 0.47
CA SER A 126 -2.11 15.55 -0.11
C SER A 126 -2.96 16.15 -1.25
N ARG A 127 -2.77 17.45 -1.51
CA ARG A 127 -3.45 18.14 -2.62
C ARG A 127 -3.13 17.45 -3.97
N SER A 128 -1.88 17.06 -4.18
CA SER A 128 -1.41 16.40 -5.40
C SER A 128 -2.10 15.04 -5.62
N GLY A 129 -2.16 14.19 -4.59
CA GLY A 129 -2.82 12.88 -4.67
C GLY A 129 -4.32 12.99 -4.90
N ARG A 130 -5.00 13.91 -4.21
CA ARG A 130 -6.41 14.23 -4.47
C ARG A 130 -6.63 14.68 -5.90
N THR A 131 -5.84 15.62 -6.41
CA THR A 131 -6.01 16.08 -7.80
C THR A 131 -5.68 15.02 -8.85
N ALA A 132 -4.74 14.13 -8.57
CA ALA A 132 -4.30 13.10 -9.50
C ALA A 132 -5.35 12.01 -9.73
N LEU A 133 -6.17 11.73 -8.71
CA LEU A 133 -7.10 10.61 -8.73
C LEU A 133 -8.57 11.06 -8.63
N LEU A 134 -8.93 12.10 -7.88
CA LEU A 134 -10.34 12.52 -7.76
C LEU A 134 -10.86 13.34 -8.95
N VAL A 135 -10.00 14.13 -9.60
CA VAL A 135 -10.46 15.02 -10.68
C VAL A 135 -10.68 14.20 -11.94
N ARG A 136 -11.94 13.83 -12.18
CA ARG A 136 -12.39 13.30 -13.49
C ARG A 136 -12.03 14.32 -14.56
N ARG A 137 -11.21 13.93 -15.53
CA ARG A 137 -11.22 14.55 -16.86
C ARG A 137 -12.40 13.99 -17.64
#